data_AF-A0A3D3R7R9-F1
#
_entry.id   AF-A0A3D3R7R9-F1
#
_cell.length_a   1.000
_cell.length_b   1.000
_cell.length_c   1.000
_cell.angle_alpha   90.00
_cell.angle_beta   90.00
_cell.angle_gamma   90.00
#
_symmetry.space_group_name_H-M   'P 1'
#
loop_
_entity.id
_entity.type
_entity.pdbx_description
1 polymer ?
#
loop_
_entity_poly.entity_id
_entity_poly.type
_entity_poly.pdbx_seq_one_letter_code
_entity_poly.pdbx_strand_id
1 'polypeptide(L)'
;GLEKLLIELRSRTTADILVGTLHWCRGHQPVWPDPEAATRHLDPPAVRELCARYQVELVESRREITRYMLDNSLEISDLLVDSVHQSPYAAHIINANIARHFHRSNAAVDHLPPRETRIAANAEQVARTGKWNSAERGAAIQTTGPASLEVEFTGTGVDLIGWRKPGAGVARVWIDGKPDDMAKAFCATYIQPDADNYIDLHSTDVDFRRHISDRCPHGISLGQNLRPQTWTIDMTSDAGDYLVTGSVTGADGKGNAFRPFTSTSGQIIIDPELWRLAKTNRSGDKFTFEVIRNVLPQVDFAGREQKVRFRLVHDLPHGKHTLKLEVKPGNEVSIEAFDVFRPLLKTP
;
A
#
# COMPACT_ATOMS: atom_id res chain seq x y z
N GLY A 1 -5.81 5.24 13.51
CA GLY A 1 -7.08 5.86 13.04
C GLY A 1 -7.04 6.16 11.54
N LEU A 2 -8.19 6.48 10.92
CA LEU A 2 -8.31 6.71 9.46
C LEU A 2 -7.36 7.80 8.92
N GLU A 3 -7.18 8.90 9.65
CA GLU A 3 -6.30 9.99 9.21
C GLU A 3 -4.84 9.53 9.02
N LYS A 4 -4.28 8.76 9.96
CA LYS A 4 -2.93 8.19 9.84
C LYS A 4 -2.79 7.36 8.55
N LEU A 5 -3.79 6.52 8.24
CA LEU A 5 -3.83 5.71 7.03
C LEU A 5 -3.90 6.57 5.76
N LEU A 6 -4.73 7.62 5.75
CA LEU A 6 -4.83 8.53 4.61
C LEU A 6 -3.51 9.28 4.38
N ILE A 7 -2.86 9.77 5.44
CA ILE A 7 -1.53 10.40 5.36
C ILE A 7 -0.51 9.42 4.77
N GLU A 8 -0.48 8.19 5.25
CA GLU A 8 0.44 7.16 4.78
C GLU A 8 0.22 6.86 3.28
N LEU A 9 -1.01 6.56 2.88
CA LEU A 9 -1.34 6.26 1.48
C LEU A 9 -1.08 7.46 0.56
N ARG A 10 -1.44 8.68 0.98
CA ARG A 10 -1.26 9.91 0.19
C ARG A 10 0.18 10.41 0.13
N SER A 11 1.06 9.97 1.03
CA SER A 11 2.48 10.32 1.02
C SER A 11 3.36 9.30 0.29
N ARG A 12 2.89 8.05 0.17
CA ARG A 12 3.66 6.96 -0.46
C ARG A 12 3.19 6.62 -1.87
N THR A 13 1.89 6.78 -2.14
CA THR A 13 1.26 6.28 -3.37
C THR A 13 0.55 7.37 -4.16
N THR A 14 0.31 7.07 -5.43
CA THR A 14 -0.56 7.85 -6.33
C THR A 14 -1.92 7.21 -6.50
N ALA A 15 -2.28 6.24 -5.65
CA ALA A 15 -3.57 5.55 -5.74
C ALA A 15 -4.73 6.54 -5.65
N ASP A 16 -5.79 6.31 -6.42
CA ASP A 16 -7.10 6.84 -6.11
C ASP A 16 -7.62 6.15 -4.86
N ILE A 17 -8.24 6.92 -3.97
CA ILE A 17 -8.73 6.42 -2.68
C ILE A 17 -10.19 6.79 -2.60
N LEU A 18 -10.99 5.82 -2.17
CA LEU A 18 -12.40 5.99 -1.92
C LEU A 18 -12.69 5.47 -0.51
N VAL A 19 -13.41 6.26 0.26
CA VAL A 19 -13.83 5.93 1.63
C VAL A 19 -15.34 5.88 1.66
N GLY A 20 -15.90 4.78 2.16
CA GLY A 20 -17.35 4.63 2.32
C GLY A 20 -17.79 4.97 3.75
N THR A 21 -18.90 5.69 3.87
CA THR A 21 -19.64 5.74 5.14
C THR A 21 -20.30 4.37 5.39
N LEU A 22 -20.03 3.77 6.54
CA LEU A 22 -20.53 2.43 6.91
C LEU A 22 -22.06 2.38 7.00
N HIS A 23 -22.63 1.19 6.78
CA HIS A 23 -24.06 0.93 6.96
C HIS A 23 -24.48 0.90 8.45
N TRP A 24 -25.77 0.71 8.68
CA TRP A 24 -26.37 0.63 10.01
C TRP A 24 -26.22 -0.76 10.62
N CYS A 25 -25.77 -0.83 11.88
CA CYS A 25 -25.73 -2.06 12.68
C CYS A 25 -26.85 -2.02 13.72
N ARG A 26 -27.28 -3.18 14.24
CA ARG A 26 -28.36 -3.26 15.25
C ARG A 26 -28.11 -2.38 16.47
N GLY A 27 -26.85 -2.27 16.89
CA GLY A 27 -26.45 -1.41 18.01
C GLY A 27 -26.63 0.11 17.78
N HIS A 28 -26.95 0.54 16.57
CA HIS A 28 -27.18 1.95 16.23
C HIS A 28 -28.65 2.38 16.35
N GLN A 29 -29.57 1.48 16.73
CA GLN A 29 -31.00 1.79 16.91
C GLN A 29 -31.26 3.07 17.72
N PRO A 30 -30.53 3.39 18.81
CA PRO A 30 -30.80 4.59 19.61
C PRO A 30 -30.60 5.93 18.87
N VAL A 31 -29.85 5.93 17.76
CA VAL A 31 -29.56 7.14 16.96
C VAL A 31 -30.16 7.07 15.56
N TRP A 32 -30.95 6.04 15.27
CA TRP A 32 -31.73 5.94 14.04
C TRP A 32 -32.87 6.98 14.02
N PRO A 33 -33.18 7.64 12.90
CA PRO A 33 -32.59 7.51 11.57
C PRO A 33 -31.56 8.61 11.23
N ASP A 34 -30.86 9.20 12.19
CA ASP A 34 -29.96 10.34 11.90
C ASP A 34 -28.67 9.88 11.19
N PRO A 35 -28.49 10.14 9.88
CA PRO A 35 -27.31 9.67 9.15
C PRO A 35 -26.02 10.37 9.58
N GLU A 36 -26.09 11.49 10.31
CA GLU A 36 -24.91 12.21 10.82
C GLU A 36 -24.48 11.72 12.19
N ALA A 37 -25.30 10.92 12.88
CA ALA A 37 -24.99 10.49 14.23
C ALA A 37 -23.71 9.64 14.30
N ALA A 38 -22.76 10.10 15.11
CA ALA A 38 -21.56 9.36 15.43
C ALA A 38 -21.90 8.05 16.17
N THR A 39 -21.20 6.98 15.81
CA THR A 39 -21.30 5.69 16.49
C THR A 39 -19.93 5.20 16.88
N ARG A 40 -19.87 4.11 17.65
CA ARG A 40 -18.60 3.44 17.99
C ARG A 40 -17.78 3.00 16.76
N HIS A 41 -18.40 2.91 15.58
CA HIS A 41 -17.75 2.45 14.36
C HIS A 41 -17.35 3.59 13.43
N LEU A 42 -18.05 4.73 13.48
CA LEU A 42 -17.85 5.82 12.52
C LEU A 42 -18.42 7.14 13.03
N ASP A 43 -17.72 8.23 12.76
CA ASP A 43 -18.23 9.60 12.82
C ASP A 43 -18.35 10.14 11.38
N PRO A 44 -19.55 10.16 10.78
CA PRO A 44 -19.72 10.56 9.38
C PRO A 44 -19.28 12.01 9.08
N PRO A 45 -19.65 13.03 9.89
CA PRO A 45 -19.10 14.38 9.74
C PRO A 45 -17.57 14.44 9.78
N ALA A 46 -16.92 13.77 10.73
CA ALA A 46 -15.46 13.78 10.83
C ALA A 46 -14.80 13.07 9.63
N VAL A 47 -15.37 11.95 9.17
CA VAL A 47 -14.87 11.24 7.97
C VAL A 47 -14.98 12.12 6.73
N ARG A 48 -16.08 12.86 6.59
CA ARG A 48 -16.27 13.80 5.47
C ARG A 48 -15.24 14.92 5.49
N GLU A 49 -14.96 15.49 6.66
CA GLU A 49 -13.91 16.50 6.82
C GLU A 49 -12.54 15.94 6.44
N LEU A 50 -12.20 14.73 6.91
CA LEU A 50 -10.95 14.05 6.56
C LEU A 50 -10.85 13.79 5.05
N CYS A 51 -11.92 13.28 4.42
CA CYS A 51 -11.91 13.00 2.99
C CYS A 51 -11.71 14.28 2.17
N ALA A 52 -12.36 15.39 2.55
CA ALA A 52 -12.14 16.69 1.93
C ALA A 52 -10.69 17.18 2.13
N ARG A 53 -10.16 17.09 3.36
CA ARG A 53 -8.79 17.51 3.70
C ARG A 53 -7.72 16.78 2.89
N TYR A 54 -7.89 15.48 2.67
CA TYR A 54 -6.92 14.62 1.97
C TYR A 54 -7.28 14.33 0.51
N GLN A 55 -8.28 15.03 -0.04
CA GLN A 55 -8.75 14.92 -1.42
C GLN A 55 -9.12 13.47 -1.80
N VAL A 56 -9.89 12.81 -0.96
CA VAL A 56 -10.33 11.41 -1.09
C VAL A 56 -11.79 11.39 -1.48
N GLU A 57 -12.17 10.50 -2.40
CA GLU A 57 -13.57 10.34 -2.79
C GLU A 57 -14.38 9.74 -1.64
N LEU A 58 -15.55 10.31 -1.37
CA LEU A 58 -16.41 9.88 -0.27
C LEU A 58 -17.69 9.25 -0.83
N VAL A 59 -17.94 8.00 -0.48
CA VAL A 59 -19.22 7.35 -0.74
C VAL A 59 -20.14 7.55 0.45
N GLU A 60 -21.15 8.40 0.27
CA GLU A 60 -22.19 8.74 1.25
C GLU A 60 -23.25 7.64 1.41
N SER A 61 -22.81 6.38 1.47
CA SER A 61 -23.67 5.20 1.63
C SER A 61 -24.61 5.30 2.83
N ARG A 62 -24.19 5.86 3.97
CA ARG A 62 -25.04 5.96 5.16
C ARG A 62 -26.26 6.86 4.93
N ARG A 63 -26.08 8.04 4.33
CA ARG A 63 -27.19 8.94 3.98
C ARG A 63 -28.14 8.29 2.98
N GLU A 64 -27.58 7.71 1.93
CA GLU A 64 -28.37 7.11 0.84
C GLU A 64 -29.17 5.89 1.31
N ILE A 65 -28.55 5.01 2.10
CA ILE A 65 -29.23 3.83 2.68
C ILE A 65 -30.29 4.27 3.68
N THR A 66 -30.02 5.26 4.53
CA THR A 66 -31.00 5.81 5.47
C THR A 66 -32.25 6.28 4.74
N ARG A 67 -32.06 7.09 3.69
CA ARG A 67 -33.16 7.59 2.86
C ARG A 67 -33.93 6.44 2.21
N TYR A 68 -33.22 5.49 1.60
CA TYR A 68 -33.82 4.33 0.97
C TYR A 68 -34.70 3.53 1.96
N MET A 69 -34.20 3.28 3.16
CA MET A 69 -34.94 2.56 4.20
C MET A 69 -36.19 3.31 4.64
N LEU A 70 -36.11 4.63 4.85
CA LEU A 70 -37.28 5.45 5.20
C LEU A 70 -38.34 5.43 4.09
N ASP A 71 -37.91 5.59 2.83
CA ASP A 71 -38.79 5.59 1.65
C ASP A 71 -39.49 4.23 1.45
N ASN A 72 -38.92 3.13 1.97
CA ASN A 72 -39.44 1.76 1.83
C ASN A 72 -39.95 1.15 3.14
N SER A 73 -40.06 1.95 4.21
CA SER A 73 -40.50 1.49 5.54
C SER A 73 -39.70 0.29 6.08
N LEU A 74 -38.38 0.32 5.89
CA LEU A 74 -37.45 -0.70 6.38
C LEU A 74 -36.82 -0.30 7.72
N GLU A 75 -36.57 -1.29 8.57
CA GLU A 75 -35.81 -1.17 9.80
C GLU A 75 -34.36 -1.65 9.63
N ILE A 76 -33.48 -1.31 10.57
CA ILE A 76 -32.06 -1.71 10.53
C ILE A 76 -31.90 -3.23 10.35
N SER A 77 -32.73 -4.04 11.01
CA SER A 77 -32.67 -5.50 10.91
C SER A 77 -32.97 -6.04 9.52
N ASP A 78 -33.73 -5.34 8.68
CA ASP A 78 -34.08 -5.81 7.34
C ASP A 78 -32.87 -5.84 6.39
N LEU A 79 -31.84 -5.06 6.71
CA LEU A 79 -30.61 -4.97 5.93
C LEU A 79 -29.47 -5.83 6.49
N LEU A 80 -29.71 -6.64 7.53
CA LEU A 80 -28.67 -7.41 8.22
C LEU A 80 -28.95 -8.92 8.23
N VAL A 81 -27.88 -9.72 8.23
CA VAL A 81 -27.94 -11.17 8.53
C VAL A 81 -27.69 -11.47 10.00
N ASP A 82 -27.00 -10.58 10.71
CA ASP A 82 -26.79 -10.65 12.15
C ASP A 82 -26.83 -9.25 12.80
N SER A 83 -26.17 -9.04 13.94
CA SER A 83 -26.15 -7.73 14.60
C SER A 83 -25.32 -6.65 13.88
N VAL A 84 -24.47 -7.02 12.93
CA VAL A 84 -23.47 -6.16 12.28
C VAL A 84 -23.42 -6.34 10.77
N HIS A 85 -23.44 -7.58 10.27
CA HIS A 85 -23.15 -7.88 8.87
C HIS A 85 -24.38 -7.69 7.98
N GLN A 86 -24.16 -7.05 6.84
CA GLN A 86 -25.16 -6.75 5.83
C GLN A 86 -25.72 -8.01 5.15
N SER A 87 -27.01 -7.97 4.79
CA SER A 87 -27.62 -8.99 3.94
C SER A 87 -27.12 -8.89 2.49
N PRO A 88 -27.27 -9.94 1.66
CA PRO A 88 -26.93 -9.86 0.24
C PRO A 88 -27.64 -8.71 -0.48
N TYR A 89 -28.86 -8.39 -0.05
CA TYR A 89 -29.62 -7.26 -0.56
C TYR A 89 -28.97 -5.91 -0.21
N ALA A 90 -28.64 -5.70 1.07
CA ALA A 90 -27.95 -4.49 1.51
C ALA A 90 -26.54 -4.36 0.89
N ALA A 91 -25.82 -5.48 0.73
CA ALA A 91 -24.53 -5.50 0.05
C ALA A 91 -24.65 -5.03 -1.42
N HIS A 92 -25.74 -5.41 -2.12
CA HIS A 92 -25.99 -4.92 -3.47
C HIS A 92 -26.15 -3.39 -3.51
N ILE A 93 -26.93 -2.82 -2.58
CA ILE A 93 -27.13 -1.37 -2.48
C ILE A 93 -25.80 -0.65 -2.21
N ILE A 94 -25.02 -1.12 -1.22
CA ILE A 94 -23.70 -0.54 -0.89
C ILE A 94 -22.75 -0.60 -2.09
N ASN A 95 -22.68 -1.75 -2.77
CA ASN A 95 -21.82 -1.93 -3.93
C ASN A 95 -22.26 -1.07 -5.12
N ALA A 96 -23.56 -0.88 -5.34
CA ALA A 96 -24.08 0.04 -6.36
C ALA A 96 -23.70 1.49 -6.04
N ASN A 97 -23.79 1.90 -4.77
CA ASN A 97 -23.36 3.21 -4.30
C ASN A 97 -21.86 3.43 -4.48
N ILE A 98 -21.02 2.39 -4.36
CA ILE A 98 -19.59 2.48 -4.66
C ILE A 98 -19.37 2.54 -6.18
N ALA A 99 -20.04 1.66 -6.95
CA ALA A 99 -19.86 1.52 -8.39
C ALA A 99 -20.12 2.81 -9.17
N ARG A 100 -21.07 3.65 -8.73
CA ARG A 100 -21.35 4.95 -9.37
C ARG A 100 -20.16 5.92 -9.34
N HIS A 101 -19.22 5.79 -8.41
CA HIS A 101 -18.02 6.66 -8.33
C HIS A 101 -16.94 6.29 -9.34
N PHE A 102 -17.01 5.10 -9.95
CA PHE A 102 -16.14 4.73 -11.07
C PHE A 102 -16.67 5.24 -12.42
N HIS A 103 -17.91 5.72 -12.47
CA HIS A 103 -18.47 6.36 -13.66
C HIS A 103 -18.06 7.83 -13.67
N ARG A 104 -17.02 8.15 -14.46
CA ARG A 104 -16.44 9.49 -14.57
C ARG A 104 -17.52 10.53 -14.93
N SER A 105 -17.74 11.50 -14.06
CA SER A 105 -18.49 12.72 -14.39
C SER A 105 -17.71 13.51 -15.45
N ASN A 106 -18.38 13.97 -16.51
CA ASN A 106 -17.82 14.85 -17.55
C ASN A 106 -17.54 16.29 -17.05
N ALA A 107 -17.91 16.61 -15.81
CA ALA A 107 -17.79 17.97 -15.27
C ALA A 107 -16.71 18.01 -14.17
N ALA A 108 -15.63 18.72 -14.49
CA ALA A 108 -14.64 19.31 -13.59
C ALA A 108 -13.81 18.36 -12.71
N VAL A 109 -12.76 17.76 -13.28
CA VAL A 109 -11.59 17.34 -12.49
C VAL A 109 -10.33 17.74 -13.27
N ASP A 110 -9.98 19.03 -13.30
CA ASP A 110 -8.76 19.50 -13.99
C ASP A 110 -8.13 20.74 -13.33
N HIS A 111 -7.90 20.67 -12.01
CA HIS A 111 -7.12 21.71 -11.30
C HIS A 111 -5.97 21.17 -10.45
N LEU A 112 -5.85 19.85 -10.28
CA LEU A 112 -4.77 19.26 -9.51
C LEU A 112 -3.61 18.87 -10.44
N PRO A 113 -2.35 19.14 -10.04
CA PRO A 113 -1.21 18.68 -10.79
C PRO A 113 -1.26 17.14 -10.89
N PRO A 114 -0.86 16.57 -12.04
CA PRO A 114 -0.90 15.14 -12.23
C PRO A 114 -0.01 14.45 -11.19
N ARG A 115 -0.59 13.50 -10.45
CA ARG A 115 0.13 12.65 -9.49
C ARG A 115 0.99 11.60 -10.19
N GLU A 116 0.72 11.34 -11.47
CA GLU A 116 1.49 10.44 -12.32
C GLU A 116 1.89 11.18 -13.59
N THR A 117 3.16 11.11 -13.97
CA THR A 117 3.66 11.75 -15.19
C THR A 117 4.40 10.74 -16.04
N ARG A 118 4.05 10.69 -17.33
CA ARG A 118 4.79 9.89 -18.30
C ARG A 118 5.92 10.68 -18.92
N ILE A 119 7.12 10.11 -18.91
CA ILE A 119 8.31 10.60 -19.61
C ILE A 119 8.61 9.62 -20.74
N ALA A 120 8.46 10.07 -21.99
CA ALA A 120 8.81 9.25 -23.15
C ALA A 120 10.32 8.97 -23.20
N ALA A 121 10.73 7.76 -23.57
CA ALA A 121 12.14 7.38 -23.59
C ALA A 121 12.96 8.16 -24.64
N ASN A 122 12.31 8.66 -25.69
CA ASN A 122 12.92 9.51 -26.71
C ASN A 122 12.94 11.02 -26.36
N ALA A 123 12.34 11.43 -25.24
CA ALA A 123 12.22 12.83 -24.86
C ALA A 123 13.60 13.47 -24.62
N GLU A 124 13.71 14.77 -24.89
CA GLU A 124 14.97 15.52 -24.74
C GLU A 124 15.53 15.48 -23.31
N GLN A 125 14.65 15.46 -22.30
CA GLN A 125 15.04 15.38 -20.90
C GLN A 125 15.64 14.02 -20.49
N VAL A 126 15.57 12.99 -21.34
CA VAL A 126 16.19 11.68 -21.07
C VAL A 126 17.61 11.69 -21.62
N ALA A 127 18.58 11.70 -20.70
CA ALA A 127 19.99 11.62 -21.05
C ALA A 127 20.32 10.23 -21.57
N ARG A 128 21.08 10.18 -22.67
CA ARG A 128 21.34 8.98 -23.47
C ARG A 128 22.83 8.80 -23.71
N THR A 129 23.32 7.57 -23.52
CA THR A 129 24.64 7.16 -24.00
C THR A 129 24.51 5.92 -24.89
N GLY A 130 25.48 5.71 -25.77
CA GLY A 130 25.43 4.64 -26.77
C GLY A 130 24.50 4.96 -27.94
N LYS A 131 24.33 3.98 -28.84
CA LYS A 131 23.52 4.14 -30.05
C LYS A 131 22.08 3.69 -29.81
N TRP A 132 21.16 4.64 -29.77
CA TRP A 132 19.72 4.40 -29.72
C TRP A 132 19.09 4.70 -31.08
N ASN A 133 18.26 3.79 -31.57
CA ASN A 133 17.47 3.99 -32.78
C ASN A 133 15.98 4.03 -32.41
N SER A 134 15.17 4.68 -33.22
CA SER A 134 13.72 4.58 -33.11
C SER A 134 13.29 3.13 -33.31
N ALA A 135 12.38 2.65 -32.47
CA ALA A 135 11.70 1.39 -32.68
C ALA A 135 10.46 1.59 -33.58
N GLU A 136 9.88 0.50 -34.07
CA GLU A 136 8.70 0.56 -34.95
C GLU A 136 7.44 1.13 -34.27
N ARG A 137 7.39 1.12 -32.92
CA ARG A 137 6.18 1.42 -32.14
C ARG A 137 6.30 2.69 -31.32
N GLY A 138 5.64 3.76 -31.78
CA GLY A 138 5.41 4.98 -31.00
C GLY A 138 6.69 5.68 -30.57
N ALA A 139 6.77 6.07 -29.29
CA ALA A 139 7.93 6.76 -28.72
C ALA A 139 9.08 5.82 -28.29
N ALA A 140 8.99 4.52 -28.62
CA ALA A 140 9.98 3.56 -28.21
C ALA A 140 11.31 3.72 -28.95
N ILE A 141 12.39 3.48 -28.21
CA ILE A 141 13.76 3.45 -28.70
C ILE A 141 14.38 2.10 -28.37
N GLN A 142 15.32 1.68 -29.21
CA GLN A 142 15.98 0.38 -29.10
C GLN A 142 17.49 0.48 -29.29
N THR A 143 18.19 -0.43 -28.62
CA THR A 143 19.66 -0.60 -28.70
C THR A 143 20.01 -2.08 -28.62
N THR A 144 21.11 -2.47 -29.26
CA THR A 144 21.73 -3.81 -29.17
C THR A 144 23.13 -3.76 -28.53
N GLY A 145 23.63 -2.56 -28.23
CA GLY A 145 24.98 -2.34 -27.72
C GLY A 145 24.99 -1.76 -26.31
N PRO A 146 26.18 -1.63 -25.70
CA PRO A 146 26.33 -0.93 -24.43
C PRO A 146 25.77 0.48 -24.56
N ALA A 147 24.80 0.80 -23.72
CA ALA A 147 24.04 2.04 -23.78
C ALA A 147 23.41 2.33 -22.42
N SER A 148 23.03 3.58 -22.17
CA SER A 148 22.27 3.94 -20.99
C SER A 148 21.18 4.97 -21.27
N LEU A 149 20.15 4.94 -20.43
CA LEU A 149 19.17 6.00 -20.27
C LEU A 149 19.24 6.51 -18.84
N GLU A 150 19.19 7.82 -18.65
CA GLU A 150 19.11 8.45 -17.34
C GLU A 150 17.96 9.47 -17.30
N VAL A 151 17.17 9.40 -16.23
CA VAL A 151 15.96 10.19 -16.04
C VAL A 151 16.02 10.82 -14.66
N GLU A 152 15.99 12.14 -14.61
CA GLU A 152 15.69 12.86 -13.37
C GLU A 152 14.19 12.89 -13.14
N PHE A 153 13.76 12.63 -11.91
CA PHE A 153 12.35 12.65 -11.55
C PHE A 153 12.12 13.18 -10.13
N THR A 154 10.90 13.61 -9.84
CA THR A 154 10.46 13.96 -8.48
C THR A 154 9.27 13.11 -8.10
N GLY A 155 9.41 12.29 -7.07
CA GLY A 155 8.38 11.32 -6.69
C GLY A 155 8.88 10.26 -5.73
N THR A 156 8.12 9.18 -5.60
CA THR A 156 8.42 8.03 -4.71
C THR A 156 8.65 6.72 -5.49
N GLY A 157 8.43 6.72 -6.81
CA GLY A 157 8.62 5.52 -7.61
C GLY A 157 8.62 5.79 -9.12
N VAL A 158 9.08 4.79 -9.86
CA VAL A 158 9.11 4.78 -11.32
C VAL A 158 8.77 3.39 -11.84
N ASP A 159 7.82 3.33 -12.77
CA ASP A 159 7.57 2.16 -13.60
C ASP A 159 8.18 2.39 -14.99
N LEU A 160 8.81 1.37 -15.57
CA LEU A 160 9.24 1.36 -16.98
C LEU A 160 8.17 0.71 -17.86
N ILE A 161 7.95 1.31 -19.02
CA ILE A 161 7.19 0.72 -20.12
C ILE A 161 8.16 0.35 -21.23
N GLY A 162 8.07 -0.90 -21.68
CA GLY A 162 8.88 -1.39 -22.79
C GLY A 162 8.23 -2.57 -23.49
N TRP A 163 9.03 -3.25 -24.30
CA TRP A 163 8.57 -4.39 -25.09
C TRP A 163 9.42 -5.60 -24.80
N ARG A 164 8.76 -6.71 -24.44
CA ARG A 164 9.42 -8.02 -24.45
C ARG A 164 9.47 -8.57 -25.85
N LYS A 165 10.49 -9.37 -26.15
CA LYS A 165 10.56 -10.21 -27.36
C LYS A 165 11.43 -11.45 -27.14
N PRO A 166 11.31 -12.49 -27.97
CA PRO A 166 12.17 -13.67 -27.86
C PRO A 166 13.64 -13.28 -27.95
N GLY A 167 14.41 -13.72 -26.95
CA GLY A 167 15.83 -13.44 -26.87
C GLY A 167 16.20 -11.97 -26.70
N ALA A 168 15.34 -11.10 -26.17
CA ALA A 168 15.73 -9.71 -25.87
C ALA A 168 16.79 -9.62 -24.76
N GLY A 169 17.37 -8.42 -24.59
CA GLY A 169 18.43 -8.16 -23.62
C GLY A 169 17.95 -7.85 -22.20
N VAL A 170 18.91 -7.40 -21.39
CA VAL A 170 18.71 -7.05 -19.97
C VAL A 170 19.24 -5.64 -19.72
N ALA A 171 18.54 -4.86 -18.89
CA ALA A 171 19.00 -3.57 -18.40
C ALA A 171 19.13 -3.58 -16.88
N ARG A 172 20.28 -3.15 -16.34
CA ARG A 172 20.47 -2.96 -14.89
C ARG A 172 19.87 -1.64 -14.43
N VAL A 173 19.30 -1.63 -13.24
CA VAL A 173 18.66 -0.47 -12.62
C VAL A 173 19.61 0.15 -11.60
N TRP A 174 19.75 1.46 -11.68
CA TRP A 174 20.51 2.28 -10.72
C TRP A 174 19.61 3.41 -10.24
N ILE A 175 19.63 3.67 -8.93
CA ILE A 175 18.86 4.73 -8.29
C ILE A 175 19.83 5.67 -7.56
N ASP A 176 19.75 6.96 -7.83
CA ASP A 176 20.58 8.00 -7.21
C ASP A 176 22.09 7.71 -7.32
N GLY A 177 22.50 7.25 -8.51
CA GLY A 177 23.88 6.87 -8.82
C GLY A 177 24.37 5.58 -8.14
N LYS A 178 23.48 4.83 -7.50
CA LYS A 178 23.81 3.61 -6.75
C LYS A 178 23.17 2.36 -7.37
N PRO A 179 23.81 1.19 -7.24
CA PRO A 179 23.18 -0.07 -7.59
C PRO A 179 21.98 -0.35 -6.68
N ASP A 180 21.14 -1.29 -7.11
CA ASP A 180 19.89 -1.66 -6.45
C ASP A 180 20.07 -2.05 -4.98
N ASP A 181 21.13 -2.78 -4.65
CA ASP A 181 21.46 -3.24 -3.29
C ASP A 181 21.88 -2.11 -2.33
N MET A 182 21.95 -0.86 -2.81
CA MET A 182 22.24 0.34 -2.03
C MET A 182 21.11 1.40 -2.07
N ALA A 183 20.04 1.17 -2.84
CA ALA A 183 18.94 2.11 -2.98
C ALA A 183 18.10 2.22 -1.70
N LYS A 184 17.74 3.45 -1.28
CA LYS A 184 17.02 3.72 -0.03
C LYS A 184 15.50 3.59 -0.17
N ALA A 185 15.04 2.51 -0.77
CA ALA A 185 13.63 2.18 -0.96
C ALA A 185 13.33 0.87 -0.24
N PHE A 186 12.45 0.90 0.77
CA PHE A 186 12.19 -0.26 1.62
C PHE A 186 10.70 -0.41 1.95
N CYS A 187 10.27 -1.64 2.09
CA CYS A 187 8.96 -1.98 2.64
C CYS A 187 9.07 -3.18 3.58
N ALA A 188 8.09 -3.29 4.48
CA ALA A 188 7.88 -4.48 5.28
C ALA A 188 6.89 -5.40 4.55
N THR A 189 7.14 -6.71 4.57
CA THR A 189 6.18 -7.70 4.10
C THR A 189 5.08 -7.92 5.13
N TYR A 190 4.10 -8.74 4.76
CA TYR A 190 3.03 -9.16 5.66
C TYR A 190 3.62 -9.81 6.93
N ILE A 191 3.05 -9.43 8.08
CA ILE A 191 3.45 -9.98 9.38
C ILE A 191 2.74 -11.31 9.55
N GLN A 192 3.49 -12.36 9.24
CA GLN A 192 3.04 -13.74 9.21
C GLN A 192 3.01 -14.30 10.64
N PRO A 193 1.83 -14.65 11.19
CA PRO A 193 1.77 -15.46 12.40
C PRO A 193 2.25 -16.88 12.11
N ASP A 194 2.95 -17.47 13.07
CA ASP A 194 3.30 -18.88 13.03
C ASP A 194 2.03 -19.73 13.18
N ALA A 195 2.01 -20.89 12.51
CA ALA A 195 0.85 -21.78 12.48
C ALA A 195 0.51 -22.36 13.87
N ASP A 196 1.50 -22.45 14.75
CA ASP A 196 1.39 -23.00 16.10
C ASP A 196 0.98 -21.94 17.15
N ASN A 197 0.76 -20.68 16.73
CA ASN A 197 0.29 -19.64 17.64
C ASN A 197 -1.04 -20.05 18.29
N TYR A 198 -1.17 -19.72 19.57
CA TYR A 198 -2.29 -20.15 20.39
C TYR A 198 -3.63 -19.69 19.81
N ILE A 199 -4.61 -20.59 19.81
CA ILE A 199 -6.02 -20.31 19.54
C ILE A 199 -6.87 -21.11 20.53
N ASP A 200 -7.78 -20.42 21.22
CA ASP A 200 -8.72 -21.12 22.10
C ASP A 200 -10.01 -21.37 21.33
N LEU A 201 -10.08 -22.51 20.65
CA LEU A 201 -11.26 -22.92 19.87
C LEU A 201 -12.51 -23.13 20.73
N HIS A 202 -12.37 -23.23 22.05
CA HIS A 202 -13.46 -23.51 22.98
C HIS A 202 -13.92 -22.29 23.79
N SER A 203 -13.22 -21.16 23.69
CA SER A 203 -13.58 -19.94 24.42
C SER A 203 -14.98 -19.47 24.04
N THR A 204 -15.77 -19.07 25.05
CA THR A 204 -17.03 -18.37 24.81
C THR A 204 -16.82 -16.95 24.28
N ASP A 205 -15.64 -16.37 24.52
CA ASP A 205 -15.23 -15.09 23.95
C ASP A 205 -14.74 -15.29 22.50
N VAL A 206 -15.46 -14.67 21.57
CA VAL A 206 -15.19 -14.72 20.13
C VAL A 206 -13.78 -14.24 19.79
N ASP A 207 -13.20 -13.32 20.56
CA ASP A 207 -11.88 -12.78 20.30
C ASP A 207 -10.80 -13.87 20.40
N PHE A 208 -10.96 -14.81 21.33
CA PHE A 208 -10.02 -15.92 21.54
C PHE A 208 -10.19 -17.07 20.54
N ARG A 209 -11.29 -17.09 19.78
CA ARG A 209 -11.56 -18.03 18.69
C ARG A 209 -11.21 -17.50 17.30
N ARG A 210 -10.88 -16.21 17.17
CA ARG A 210 -10.52 -15.60 15.89
C ARG A 210 -9.22 -16.14 15.34
N HIS A 211 -9.07 -16.02 14.02
CA HIS A 211 -7.92 -16.47 13.25
C HIS A 211 -6.62 -15.88 13.79
N ILE A 212 -5.52 -16.64 13.71
CA ILE A 212 -4.20 -16.24 14.23
C ILE A 212 -3.66 -14.94 13.61
N SER A 213 -4.10 -14.60 12.39
CA SER A 213 -3.76 -13.35 11.70
C SER A 213 -4.38 -12.10 12.31
N ASP A 214 -5.45 -12.22 13.09
CA ASP A 214 -6.09 -11.09 13.78
C ASP A 214 -5.37 -10.71 15.08
N ARG A 215 -4.23 -11.35 15.40
CA ARG A 215 -3.55 -11.24 16.71
C ARG A 215 -2.17 -10.59 16.67
N CYS A 216 -1.67 -10.30 15.47
CA CYS A 216 -0.37 -9.67 15.26
C CYS A 216 -0.51 -8.14 15.21
N PRO A 217 0.59 -7.37 15.21
CA PRO A 217 0.53 -6.01 14.69
C PRO A 217 0.17 -6.06 13.21
N HIS A 218 -0.84 -5.30 12.80
CA HIS A 218 -1.30 -5.19 11.41
C HIS A 218 -0.42 -4.28 10.54
N GLY A 219 0.66 -3.74 11.12
CA GLY A 219 1.65 -2.94 10.43
C GLY A 219 2.80 -2.60 11.36
N ILE A 220 3.91 -2.16 10.77
CA ILE A 220 5.06 -1.59 11.47
C ILE A 220 5.55 -0.36 10.72
N SER A 221 6.15 0.56 11.45
CA SER A 221 6.85 1.70 10.86
C SER A 221 8.34 1.37 10.73
N LEU A 222 8.91 1.73 9.57
CA LEU A 222 10.33 1.57 9.30
C LEU A 222 11.07 2.84 9.72
N GLY A 223 12.11 2.67 10.54
CA GLY A 223 12.95 3.76 11.02
C GLY A 223 14.19 3.98 10.15
N GLN A 224 15.36 4.03 10.77
CA GLN A 224 16.60 4.44 10.11
C GLN A 224 17.56 3.26 9.90
N ASN A 225 18.57 3.45 9.04
CA ASN A 225 19.65 2.49 8.79
C ASN A 225 19.16 1.09 8.36
N LEU A 226 18.02 1.06 7.66
CA LEU A 226 17.37 -0.17 7.19
C LEU A 226 18.31 -1.01 6.32
N ARG A 227 18.24 -2.31 6.53
CA ARG A 227 18.87 -3.33 5.68
C ARG A 227 17.88 -4.47 5.45
N PRO A 228 17.92 -5.13 4.27
CA PRO A 228 17.07 -6.28 4.05
C PRO A 228 17.39 -7.38 5.05
N GLN A 229 16.38 -7.83 5.79
CA GLN A 229 16.49 -8.92 6.75
C GLN A 229 15.11 -9.41 7.18
N THR A 230 15.09 -10.63 7.71
CA THR A 230 13.92 -11.21 8.37
C THR A 230 13.88 -10.73 9.81
N TRP A 231 12.68 -10.47 10.32
CA TRP A 231 12.40 -10.06 11.67
C TRP A 231 11.46 -11.05 12.34
N THR A 232 11.65 -11.25 13.64
CA THR A 232 10.80 -12.09 14.47
C THR A 232 10.37 -11.30 15.70
N ILE A 233 9.07 -11.32 15.98
CA ILE A 233 8.46 -10.90 17.25
C ILE A 233 8.10 -12.18 18.00
N ASP A 234 8.67 -12.37 19.18
CA ASP A 234 8.46 -13.56 20.02
C ASP A 234 7.78 -13.14 21.34
N MET A 235 6.57 -13.62 21.57
CA MET A 235 5.81 -13.32 22.78
C MET A 235 6.41 -14.08 23.97
N THR A 236 6.87 -13.34 24.96
CA THR A 236 7.54 -13.86 26.16
C THR A 236 6.62 -13.96 27.38
N SER A 237 5.41 -13.41 27.31
CA SER A 237 4.42 -13.47 28.38
C SER A 237 2.99 -13.35 27.86
N ASP A 238 2.05 -13.86 28.63
CA ASP A 238 0.60 -13.69 28.39
C ASP A 238 0.13 -12.26 28.68
N ALA A 239 0.97 -11.42 29.29
CA ALA A 239 0.73 -10.00 29.51
C ALA A 239 1.10 -9.13 28.29
N GLY A 240 1.52 -9.76 27.19
CA GLY A 240 1.84 -9.09 25.92
C GLY A 240 3.30 -8.66 25.78
N ASP A 241 4.20 -9.10 26.66
CA ASP A 241 5.63 -8.79 26.54
C ASP A 241 6.26 -9.59 25.40
N TYR A 242 7.17 -8.99 24.64
CA TYR A 242 7.81 -9.65 23.51
C TYR A 242 9.28 -9.26 23.32
N LEU A 243 9.99 -10.07 22.55
CA LEU A 243 11.32 -9.82 22.02
C LEU A 243 11.25 -9.55 20.51
N VAL A 244 12.06 -8.61 20.03
CA VAL A 244 12.27 -8.40 18.58
C VAL A 244 13.68 -8.85 18.24
N THR A 245 13.82 -9.68 17.20
CA THR A 245 15.12 -10.17 16.70
C THR A 245 15.16 -10.02 15.18
N GLY A 246 16.26 -9.45 14.66
CA GLY A 246 16.55 -9.42 13.23
C GLY A 246 17.56 -10.49 12.85
N SER A 247 17.44 -11.09 11.66
CA SER A 247 18.39 -12.13 11.20
C SER A 247 19.81 -11.58 10.95
N VAL A 248 19.94 -10.26 10.78
CA VAL A 248 21.24 -9.58 10.65
C VAL A 248 21.57 -8.78 11.92
N THR A 249 20.60 -8.10 12.50
CA THR A 249 20.80 -7.25 13.68
C THR A 249 20.94 -8.05 14.97
N GLY A 250 20.46 -9.29 15.03
CA GLY A 250 20.38 -10.09 16.25
C GLY A 250 19.26 -9.59 17.17
N ALA A 251 19.40 -9.82 18.47
CA ALA A 251 18.44 -9.36 19.46
C ALA A 251 18.33 -7.82 19.44
N ASP A 252 17.15 -7.30 19.14
CA ASP A 252 16.93 -5.88 18.83
C ASP A 252 15.87 -5.21 19.71
N GLY A 253 15.64 -5.75 20.91
CA GLY A 253 14.89 -5.06 21.96
C GLY A 253 13.77 -5.91 22.59
N LYS A 254 13.24 -5.38 23.68
CA LYS A 254 12.10 -5.92 24.43
C LYS A 254 10.97 -4.91 24.39
N GLY A 255 9.76 -5.35 24.11
CA GLY A 255 8.57 -4.50 24.05
C GLY A 255 7.37 -5.12 24.76
N ASN A 256 6.26 -4.40 24.74
CA ASN A 256 4.97 -4.89 25.20
C ASN A 256 3.89 -4.40 24.22
N ALA A 257 2.99 -5.29 23.81
CA ALA A 257 2.01 -5.02 22.74
C ALA A 257 1.06 -3.84 23.04
N PHE A 258 0.98 -3.40 24.29
CA PHE A 258 0.15 -2.28 24.73
C PHE A 258 0.93 -0.99 24.96
N ARG A 259 2.21 -0.93 24.55
CA ARG A 259 3.07 0.25 24.69
C ARG A 259 3.81 0.54 23.38
N PRO A 260 4.13 1.82 23.08
CA PRO A 260 5.01 2.16 21.97
C PRO A 260 6.36 1.45 22.08
N PHE A 261 6.84 0.92 20.95
CA PHE A 261 8.13 0.26 20.87
C PHE A 261 8.97 0.82 19.72
N THR A 262 10.26 1.00 19.98
CA THR A 262 11.29 1.25 18.97
C THR A 262 12.43 0.29 19.26
N SER A 263 12.87 -0.44 18.24
CA SER A 263 13.94 -1.42 18.36
C SER A 263 15.27 -0.75 18.71
N THR A 264 16.20 -1.49 19.32
CA THR A 264 17.51 -0.95 19.76
C THR A 264 18.29 -0.34 18.60
N SER A 265 18.20 -0.96 17.41
CA SER A 265 18.81 -0.43 16.18
C SER A 265 18.06 0.74 15.57
N GLY A 266 16.82 1.00 16.01
CA GLY A 266 15.95 2.02 15.46
C GLY A 266 15.35 1.67 14.09
N GLN A 267 15.43 0.40 13.65
CA GLN A 267 14.88 -0.04 12.36
C GLN A 267 13.38 -0.32 12.41
N ILE A 268 12.88 -0.88 13.52
CA ILE A 268 11.48 -1.30 13.65
C ILE A 268 10.79 -0.49 14.74
N ILE A 269 9.64 0.08 14.39
CA ILE A 269 8.77 0.82 15.29
C ILE A 269 7.39 0.17 15.25
N ILE A 270 6.83 -0.13 16.42
CA ILE A 270 5.51 -0.76 16.55
C ILE A 270 4.63 0.15 17.41
N ASP A 271 3.58 0.70 16.81
CA ASP A 271 2.54 1.46 17.52
C ASP A 271 1.54 0.46 18.15
N PRO A 272 1.25 0.54 19.45
CA PRO A 272 0.28 -0.35 20.11
C PRO A 272 -1.10 -0.31 19.44
N GLU A 273 -1.48 0.78 18.77
CA GLU A 273 -2.74 0.86 18.02
C GLU A 273 -2.81 -0.11 16.82
N LEU A 274 -1.67 -0.59 16.34
CA LEU A 274 -1.61 -1.54 15.22
C LEU A 274 -1.78 -2.97 15.68
N TRP A 275 -1.65 -3.25 16.97
CA TRP A 275 -1.97 -4.57 17.51
C TRP A 275 -3.46 -4.80 17.51
N ARG A 276 -3.86 -5.90 16.88
CA ARG A 276 -5.22 -6.41 17.00
C ARG A 276 -5.21 -7.57 17.98
N LEU A 277 -6.17 -7.58 18.91
CA LEU A 277 -6.38 -8.69 19.87
C LEU A 277 -5.13 -9.18 20.62
N ALA A 278 -4.13 -8.33 20.87
CA ALA A 278 -2.89 -8.72 21.55
C ALA A 278 -3.10 -9.41 22.91
N LYS A 279 -4.21 -9.09 23.62
CA LYS A 279 -4.62 -9.75 24.87
C LYS A 279 -4.84 -11.26 24.75
N THR A 280 -5.01 -11.75 23.52
CA THR A 280 -5.26 -13.16 23.21
C THR A 280 -3.98 -13.94 22.92
N ASN A 281 -2.84 -13.25 22.81
CA ASN A 281 -1.55 -13.92 22.64
C ASN A 281 -1.13 -14.67 23.88
N ARG A 282 -0.27 -15.66 23.67
CA ARG A 282 0.36 -16.44 24.73
C ARG A 282 1.87 -16.45 24.59
N SER A 283 2.54 -16.69 25.70
CA SER A 283 3.97 -16.97 25.70
C SER A 283 4.29 -18.08 24.70
N GLY A 284 5.23 -17.82 23.79
CA GLY A 284 5.63 -18.72 22.70
C GLY A 284 5.01 -18.40 21.35
N ASP A 285 3.99 -17.53 21.27
CA ASP A 285 3.47 -17.05 19.99
C ASP A 285 4.56 -16.26 19.23
N LYS A 286 4.64 -16.47 17.92
CA LYS A 286 5.66 -15.87 17.05
C LYS A 286 5.04 -15.22 15.82
N PHE A 287 5.67 -14.14 15.40
CA PHE A 287 5.33 -13.43 14.16
C PHE A 287 6.60 -13.12 13.38
N THR A 288 6.58 -13.38 12.09
CA THR A 288 7.72 -13.16 11.19
C THR A 288 7.36 -12.23 10.04
N PHE A 289 8.30 -11.39 9.64
CA PHE A 289 8.17 -10.55 8.46
C PHE A 289 9.55 -10.23 7.90
N GLU A 290 9.60 -9.67 6.71
CA GLU A 290 10.83 -9.25 6.07
C GLU A 290 10.79 -7.74 5.84
N VAL A 291 11.93 -7.09 6.05
CA VAL A 291 12.19 -5.80 5.42
C VAL A 291 12.95 -6.10 4.14
N ILE A 292 12.44 -5.64 3.01
CA ILE A 292 13.05 -5.85 1.69
C ILE A 292 13.29 -4.52 0.99
N ARG A 293 14.21 -4.50 0.02
CA ARG A 293 14.35 -3.35 -0.88
C ARG A 293 13.25 -3.38 -1.93
N ASN A 294 12.58 -2.25 -2.13
CA ASN A 294 11.51 -2.12 -3.11
C ASN A 294 12.07 -1.58 -4.44
N VAL A 295 13.10 -2.26 -4.96
CA VAL A 295 13.79 -1.96 -6.22
C VAL A 295 13.97 -3.24 -7.02
N LEU A 296 13.65 -3.20 -8.32
CA LEU A 296 13.96 -4.27 -9.25
C LEU A 296 15.42 -4.10 -9.72
N PRO A 297 16.33 -5.05 -9.45
CA PRO A 297 17.75 -4.90 -9.78
C PRO A 297 18.05 -4.77 -11.28
N GLN A 298 17.28 -5.48 -12.08
CA GLN A 298 17.41 -5.50 -13.52
C GLN A 298 16.09 -5.86 -14.18
N VAL A 299 15.89 -5.36 -15.39
CA VAL A 299 14.75 -5.69 -16.23
C VAL A 299 15.18 -6.72 -17.27
N ASP A 300 14.52 -7.87 -17.26
CA ASP A 300 14.63 -8.87 -18.31
C ASP A 300 13.53 -8.69 -19.37
N PHE A 301 13.94 -8.32 -20.57
CA PHE A 301 13.06 -8.10 -21.71
C PHE A 301 12.81 -9.38 -22.53
N ALA A 302 13.47 -10.51 -22.20
CA ALA A 302 13.22 -11.76 -22.89
C ALA A 302 11.81 -12.28 -22.59
N GLY A 303 11.12 -12.78 -23.62
CA GLY A 303 9.84 -13.46 -23.45
C GLY A 303 8.95 -13.37 -24.68
N ARG A 304 7.66 -13.71 -24.50
CA ARG A 304 6.65 -13.53 -25.55
C ARG A 304 6.57 -12.05 -25.95
N GLU A 305 6.44 -11.79 -27.24
CA GLU A 305 6.31 -10.42 -27.74
C GLU A 305 5.03 -9.76 -27.18
N GLN A 306 5.22 -8.73 -26.37
CA GLN A 306 4.13 -7.95 -25.77
C GLN A 306 4.67 -6.66 -25.13
N LYS A 307 3.79 -5.68 -25.01
CA LYS A 307 4.05 -4.48 -24.20
C LYS A 307 4.01 -4.88 -22.74
N VAL A 308 4.98 -4.41 -21.97
CA VAL A 308 5.13 -4.72 -20.56
C VAL A 308 5.34 -3.47 -19.74
N ARG A 309 4.97 -3.54 -18.47
CA ARG A 309 5.28 -2.55 -17.46
C ARG A 309 6.06 -3.25 -16.33
N PHE A 310 7.16 -2.64 -15.92
CA PHE A 310 7.97 -3.11 -14.79
C PHE A 310 8.03 -2.03 -13.72
N ARG A 311 7.76 -2.40 -12.47
CA ARG A 311 8.05 -1.52 -11.34
C ARG A 311 9.54 -1.55 -11.07
N LEU A 312 10.22 -0.45 -11.37
CA LEU A 312 11.67 -0.36 -11.17
C LEU A 312 12.00 -0.02 -9.72
N VAL A 313 11.24 0.90 -9.13
CA VAL A 313 11.39 1.33 -7.75
C VAL A 313 10.08 1.89 -7.21
N HIS A 314 9.81 1.67 -5.92
CA HIS A 314 8.73 2.30 -5.17
C HIS A 314 9.16 2.52 -3.71
N ASP A 315 8.41 3.30 -2.93
CA ASP A 315 8.75 3.68 -1.54
C ASP A 315 10.10 4.39 -1.39
N LEU A 316 10.53 5.15 -2.41
CA LEU A 316 11.56 6.18 -2.18
C LEU A 316 10.99 7.29 -1.30
N PRO A 317 11.82 7.94 -0.47
CA PRO A 317 11.43 9.19 0.18
C PRO A 317 10.92 10.18 -0.88
N HIS A 318 9.85 10.92 -0.60
CA HIS A 318 9.35 11.89 -1.58
C HIS A 318 10.42 12.97 -1.85
N GLY A 319 11.00 12.99 -3.06
CA GLY A 319 12.08 13.93 -3.37
C GLY A 319 12.49 13.90 -4.83
N LYS A 320 13.60 14.60 -5.12
CA LYS A 320 14.29 14.50 -6.41
C LYS A 320 15.17 13.25 -6.40
N HIS A 321 15.12 12.50 -7.49
CA HIS A 321 15.88 11.27 -7.69
C HIS A 321 16.41 11.16 -9.11
N THR A 322 17.39 10.28 -9.30
CA THR A 322 17.82 9.85 -10.63
C THR A 322 17.62 8.36 -10.82
N LEU A 323 17.05 7.98 -11.96
CA LEU A 323 17.01 6.60 -12.44
C LEU A 323 17.99 6.48 -13.60
N LYS A 324 18.91 5.51 -13.54
CA LYS A 324 19.71 5.10 -14.69
C LYS A 324 19.43 3.65 -15.04
N LEU A 325 19.18 3.41 -16.32
CA LEU A 325 19.17 2.07 -16.91
C LEU A 325 20.45 1.85 -17.70
N GLU A 326 21.17 0.80 -17.37
CA GLU A 326 22.40 0.40 -18.06
C GLU A 326 22.15 -0.89 -18.85
N VAL A 327 22.13 -0.75 -20.17
CA VAL A 327 21.99 -1.88 -21.10
C VAL A 327 23.36 -2.48 -21.33
N LYS A 328 23.49 -3.78 -21.05
CA LYS A 328 24.71 -4.53 -21.33
C LYS A 328 24.82 -4.85 -22.83
N PRO A 329 26.04 -5.08 -23.35
CA PRO A 329 26.20 -5.67 -24.68
C PRO A 329 25.43 -6.99 -24.78
N GLY A 330 24.71 -7.20 -25.88
CA GLY A 330 23.95 -8.44 -26.07
C GLY A 330 22.78 -8.24 -27.02
N ASN A 331 21.66 -8.84 -26.66
CA ASN A 331 20.45 -8.76 -27.46
C ASN A 331 19.74 -7.41 -27.29
N GLU A 332 18.84 -7.10 -28.22
CA GLU A 332 18.15 -5.81 -28.25
C GLU A 332 17.29 -5.57 -26.99
N VAL A 333 17.29 -4.33 -26.50
CA VAL A 333 16.36 -3.81 -25.49
C VAL A 333 15.51 -2.70 -26.12
N SER A 334 14.21 -2.71 -25.86
CA SER A 334 13.25 -1.73 -26.37
C SER A 334 12.43 -1.09 -25.23
N ILE A 335 12.53 0.24 -25.13
CA ILE A 335 11.97 1.04 -24.03
C ILE A 335 11.12 2.15 -24.61
N GLU A 336 9.90 2.31 -24.10
CA GLU A 336 8.93 3.30 -24.57
C GLU A 336 8.86 4.53 -23.67
N ALA A 337 8.76 4.33 -22.36
CA ALA A 337 8.52 5.42 -21.42
C ALA A 337 8.81 5.02 -19.98
N PHE A 338 8.76 6.03 -19.11
CA PHE A 338 8.80 5.92 -17.67
C PHE A 338 7.56 6.59 -17.09
N ASP A 339 6.80 5.89 -16.26
CA ASP A 339 5.73 6.48 -15.47
C ASP A 339 6.27 6.81 -14.08
N VAL A 340 6.31 8.10 -13.75
CA VAL A 340 6.81 8.63 -12.47
C VAL A 340 5.63 8.87 -11.54
N PHE A 341 5.75 8.38 -10.31
CA PHE A 341 4.72 8.49 -9.27
C PHE A 341 5.10 9.58 -8.27
N ARG A 342 4.27 10.63 -8.19
CA ARG A 342 4.41 11.77 -7.30
C ARG A 342 3.19 11.87 -6.38
N PRO A 343 3.25 11.27 -5.19
CA PRO A 343 2.18 11.36 -4.19
C PRO A 343 1.80 12.80 -3.86
N LEU A 344 0.57 12.99 -3.39
CA LEU A 344 0.01 14.32 -3.11
C LEU A 344 0.71 14.98 -1.92
N LEU A 345 0.94 14.20 -0.86
CA LEU A 345 1.59 14.68 0.35
C LEU A 345 3.08 14.42 0.25
N LYS A 346 3.87 15.40 0.70
CA LYS A 346 5.25 15.13 1.09
C LYS A 346 5.20 14.42 2.44
N THR A 347 6.03 13.40 2.63
CA THR A 347 6.23 12.79 3.95
C THR A 347 6.58 13.91 4.95
N PRO A 348 5.99 13.91 6.16
CA PRO A 348 6.41 14.82 7.23
C PRO A 348 7.91 14.76 7.51
#